data_AF-A0A3M5GNY5-F1
#
_entry.id   AF-A0A3M5GNY5-F1
#
_cell.length_a   1.000
_cell.length_b   1.000
_cell.length_c   1.000
_cell.angle_alpha   90.00
_cell.angle_beta   90.00
_cell.angle_gamma   90.00
#
_symmetry.space_group_name_H-M   'P 1'
#
loop_
_entity.id
_entity.type
_entity.pdbx_description
1 polymer ?
#
loop_
_entity_poly.entity_id
_entity_poly.type
_entity_poly.pdbx_seq_one_letter_code
_entity_poly.pdbx_strand_id
1 'polypeptide(L)'
;MQNQSAGHMKTHFFKVVQTVAQHGSFSEAAAILGCSQSNISYAIKEVEDFFEKRLFIRSRTGCTLTPEGKVINQTLGNIMATLEQLKKMGSAGA
;
A
#
# COMPACT_ATOMS: atom_id res chain seq x y z
N MET A 1 23.98 21.02 -5.82
CA MET A 1 23.38 19.94 -5.00
C MET A 1 21.90 19.89 -5.34
N GLN A 2 21.55 19.22 -6.43
CA GLN A 2 20.15 18.97 -6.80
C GLN A 2 19.95 17.46 -6.69
N ASN A 3 19.08 17.02 -5.79
CA ASN A 3 18.43 15.72 -5.94
C ASN A 3 16.96 15.88 -5.58
N GLN A 4 16.27 16.66 -6.41
CA GLN A 4 14.82 16.57 -6.49
C GLN A 4 14.49 15.22 -7.14
N SER A 5 14.16 14.25 -6.30
CA SER A 5 13.21 13.20 -6.63
C SER A 5 12.55 12.84 -5.32
N ALA A 6 11.46 13.54 -4.99
CA ALA A 6 10.44 12.91 -4.14
C ALA A 6 10.17 11.54 -4.79
N GLY A 7 10.55 10.45 -4.12
CA GLY A 7 10.49 9.11 -4.69
C GLY A 7 9.10 8.88 -5.31
N HIS A 8 9.07 8.55 -6.60
CA HIS A 8 7.80 8.29 -7.28
C HIS A 8 7.19 7.01 -6.73
N MET A 9 6.26 7.15 -5.79
CA MET A 9 5.55 6.02 -5.21
C MET A 9 4.45 5.55 -6.15
N LYS A 10 4.50 4.25 -6.51
CA LYS A 10 3.51 3.64 -7.40
C LYS A 10 2.21 3.42 -6.65
N THR A 11 1.08 3.84 -7.22
CA THR A 11 -0.27 3.65 -6.63
C THR A 11 -0.59 2.18 -6.35
N HIS A 12 -0.01 1.24 -7.11
CA HIS A 12 -0.12 -0.19 -6.84
C HIS A 12 0.36 -0.58 -5.43
N PHE A 13 1.36 0.11 -4.86
CA PHE A 13 1.87 -0.20 -3.53
C PHE A 13 0.82 0.07 -2.44
N PHE A 14 -0.06 1.06 -2.63
CA PHE A 14 -1.16 1.30 -1.72
C PHE A 14 -2.13 0.13 -1.70
N LYS A 15 -2.40 -0.46 -2.88
CA LYS A 15 -3.23 -1.67 -2.97
C LYS A 15 -2.57 -2.83 -2.24
N VAL A 16 -1.25 -3.00 -2.34
CA VAL A 16 -0.51 -4.03 -1.59
C VAL A 16 -0.69 -3.84 -0.08
N VAL A 17 -0.50 -2.62 0.44
CA VAL A 17 -0.70 -2.32 1.87
C VAL A 17 -2.11 -2.70 2.31
N GLN A 18 -3.14 -2.28 1.58
CA GLN A 18 -4.52 -2.55 1.93
C GLN A 18 -4.84 -4.05 1.89
N THR A 19 -4.35 -4.79 0.90
CA THR A 19 -4.56 -6.24 0.81
C THR A 19 -3.88 -6.97 1.97
N VAL A 20 -2.64 -6.62 2.33
CA VAL A 20 -1.97 -7.21 3.49
C VAL A 20 -2.69 -6.87 4.79
N ALA A 21 -3.16 -5.63 4.95
CA ALA A 21 -3.93 -5.20 6.11
C ALA A 21 -5.26 -5.93 6.27
N GLN A 22 -5.95 -6.21 5.16
CA GLN A 22 -7.24 -6.89 5.14
C GLN A 22 -7.11 -8.38 5.47
N HIS A 23 -6.08 -9.04 4.96
CA HIS A 23 -5.92 -10.50 5.08
C HIS A 23 -4.98 -10.92 6.22
N GLY A 24 -4.18 -10.00 6.75
CA GLY A 24 -3.22 -10.29 7.83
C GLY A 24 -2.11 -11.28 7.41
N SER A 25 -1.88 -11.46 6.11
CA SER A 25 -0.91 -12.42 5.57
C SER A 25 -0.25 -11.90 4.30
N PHE A 26 1.09 -11.88 4.31
CA PHE A 26 1.89 -11.47 3.14
C PHE A 26 1.78 -12.50 2.01
N SER A 27 1.72 -13.79 2.33
CA SER A 27 1.63 -14.86 1.33
C SER A 27 0.23 -14.93 0.72
N GLU A 28 -0.82 -14.70 1.51
CA GLU A 28 -2.19 -14.63 0.99
C GLU A 28 -2.38 -13.40 0.10
N ALA A 29 -1.86 -12.23 0.51
CA ALA A 29 -1.88 -11.04 -0.32
C ALA A 29 -1.15 -11.25 -1.66
N ALA A 30 -0.03 -11.99 -1.66
CA ALA A 30 0.69 -12.34 -2.88
C ALA A 30 -0.17 -13.20 -3.83
N ALA A 31 -0.87 -14.20 -3.28
CA ALA A 31 -1.78 -15.04 -4.05
C ALA A 31 -2.95 -14.23 -4.65
N ILE A 32 -3.56 -13.34 -3.85
CA ILE A 32 -4.66 -12.47 -4.29
C ILE A 32 -4.23 -11.50 -5.39
N LEU A 33 -3.02 -10.94 -5.28
CA LEU A 33 -2.49 -9.98 -6.24
C LEU A 33 -1.75 -10.62 -7.42
N GLY A 34 -1.69 -11.96 -7.47
CA GLY A 34 -1.06 -12.70 -8.58
C GLY A 34 0.44 -12.45 -8.70
N CYS A 35 1.15 -12.27 -7.58
CA CYS A 35 2.59 -12.00 -7.57
C CYS A 35 3.33 -12.81 -6.50
N SER A 36 4.64 -12.60 -6.38
CA SER A 36 5.44 -13.27 -5.35
C SER A 36 5.38 -12.55 -3.99
N GLN A 37 5.55 -13.29 -2.90
CA GLN A 37 5.64 -12.69 -1.56
C GLN A 37 6.82 -11.70 -1.43
N SER A 38 7.89 -11.89 -2.20
CA SER A 38 9.01 -10.95 -2.28
C SER A 38 8.58 -9.60 -2.84
N ASN A 39 7.72 -9.58 -3.88
CA ASN A 39 7.13 -8.35 -4.42
C ASN A 39 6.26 -7.64 -3.38
N ILE A 40 5.45 -8.39 -2.63
CA ILE A 40 4.66 -7.84 -1.52
C ILE A 40 5.58 -7.20 -0.48
N SER A 41 6.61 -7.92 -0.04
CA SER A 41 7.54 -7.42 0.97
C SER A 41 8.30 -6.18 0.50
N TYR A 42 8.70 -6.15 -0.77
CA TYR A 42 9.34 -4.97 -1.38
C TYR A 42 8.38 -3.78 -1.39
N ALA A 43 7.15 -3.93 -1.90
CA ALA A 43 6.17 -2.85 -1.94
C ALA A 43 5.84 -2.30 -0.54
N ILE A 44 5.68 -3.18 0.47
CA ILE A 44 5.49 -2.75 1.86
C ILE A 44 6.71 -1.96 2.35
N LYS A 45 7.93 -2.44 2.08
CA LYS A 45 9.16 -1.76 2.49
C LYS A 45 9.26 -0.37 1.87
N GLU A 46 8.97 -0.22 0.58
CA GLU A 46 9.00 1.09 -0.09
C GLU A 46 8.02 2.08 0.54
N VAL A 47 6.84 1.61 0.95
CA VAL A 47 5.85 2.46 1.66
C VAL A 47 6.33 2.78 3.08
N GLU A 48 6.87 1.80 3.81
CA GLU A 48 7.44 2.03 5.14
C GLU A 48 8.61 3.02 5.12
N ASP A 49 9.49 2.90 4.12
CA ASP A 49 10.64 3.78 3.93
C ASP A 49 10.20 5.18 3.50
N PHE A 50 9.18 5.31 2.63
CA PHE A 50 8.64 6.62 2.22
C PHE A 50 8.02 7.41 3.38
N PHE A 51 7.30 6.72 4.27
CA PHE A 51 6.68 7.36 5.45
C PHE A 51 7.59 7.38 6.68
N GLU A 52 8.75 6.74 6.62
CA GLU A 52 9.66 6.53 7.74
C GLU A 52 8.96 5.90 8.96
N LYS A 53 7.98 5.02 8.70
CA LYS A 53 7.18 4.32 9.72
C LYS A 53 7.03 2.85 9.37
N ARG A 54 7.07 2.00 10.40
CA ARG A 54 6.67 0.60 10.29
C ARG A 54 5.15 0.53 10.18
N LEU A 55 4.64 -0.14 9.16
CA LEU A 55 3.20 -0.32 8.95
C LEU A 55 2.70 -1.61 9.61
N PHE A 56 3.53 -2.65 9.62
CA PHE A 56 3.13 -3.98 10.08
C PHE A 56 4.01 -4.53 11.20
N ILE A 57 3.35 -5.18 12.16
CA ILE A 57 3.96 -6.07 13.14
C ILE A 57 3.75 -7.50 12.63
N ARG A 58 4.84 -8.25 12.45
CA ARG A 58 4.79 -9.66 12.02
C ARG A 58 4.80 -10.57 13.25
N SER A 59 3.99 -11.62 13.21
CA SER A 59 3.93 -12.68 14.22
C SER A 59 3.99 -14.06 13.56
N ARG A 60 4.08 -15.13 14.36
CA ARG A 60 4.08 -16.51 13.84
C ARG A 60 2.78 -16.88 13.12
N THR A 61 1.69 -16.16 13.39
CA THR A 61 0.35 -16.45 12.86
C THR A 61 -0.10 -15.46 11.79
N GLY A 62 0.76 -14.52 11.36
CA GLY A 62 0.43 -13.52 10.34
C GLY A 62 1.02 -12.15 10.63
N CYS A 63 0.27 -11.10 10.33
CA CYS A 63 0.65 -9.73 10.62
C CYS A 63 -0.54 -8.85 10.97
N THR A 64 -0.28 -7.80 11.74
CA THR A 64 -1.25 -6.77 12.11
C THR A 64 -0.66 -5.38 11.87
N LEU A 65 -1.52 -4.37 11.75
CA LEU A 65 -1.07 -2.98 11.61
C LEU A 65 -0.54 -2.44 12.95
N THR A 66 0.55 -1.67 12.86
CA THR A 66 0.98 -0.75 13.93
C THR A 66 -0.05 0.37 14.12
N PRO A 67 -0.01 1.14 15.23
CA PRO A 67 -0.84 2.33 15.38
C PRO A 67 -0.70 3.30 14.19
N GLU A 68 0.52 3.58 13.75
CA GLU A 68 0.81 4.42 12.59
C GLU A 68 0.31 3.77 11.29
N GLY A 69 0.49 2.46 11.15
CA GLY A 69 0.01 1.68 10.02
C GLY A 69 -1.52 1.75 9.86
N LYS A 70 -2.28 1.79 10.96
CA LYS A 70 -3.74 2.00 10.92
C LYS A 70 -4.11 3.35 10.32
N VAL A 71 -3.46 4.42 10.79
CA VAL A 71 -3.70 5.78 10.29
C VAL A 71 -3.34 5.90 8.81
N ILE A 72 -2.17 5.36 8.43
CA ILE A 72 -1.72 5.36 7.03
C ILE A 72 -2.69 4.54 6.17
N ASN A 73 -3.04 3.32 6.56
CA ASN A 73 -3.94 2.46 5.78
C ASN A 73 -5.33 3.10 5.55
N GLN A 74 -5.89 3.74 6.58
CA GLN A 74 -7.15 4.48 6.44
C GLN A 74 -7.01 5.64 5.44
N THR A 75 -5.91 6.39 5.54
CA THR A 75 -5.64 7.53 4.65
C THR A 75 -5.45 7.07 3.20
N LEU A 76 -4.73 5.97 2.98
CA LEU A 76 -4.57 5.36 1.66
C LEU A 76 -5.92 4.93 1.05
N GLY A 77 -6.84 4.41 1.87
CA GLY A 77 -8.20 4.10 1.43
C GLY A 77 -8.94 5.32 0.88
N ASN A 78 -8.86 6.46 1.57
CA ASN A 78 -9.46 7.71 1.12
C ASN A 78 -8.81 8.21 -0.19
N ILE A 79 -7.48 8.15 -0.27
CA ILE A 79 -6.73 8.55 -1.48
C ILE A 79 -7.16 7.71 -2.68
N MET A 80 -7.22 6.38 -2.52
CA MET A 80 -7.60 5.46 -3.61
C MET A 80 -9.05 5.68 -4.06
N ALA A 81 -9.97 5.95 -3.13
CA ALA A 81 -11.35 6.29 -3.46
C ALA A 81 -11.43 7.60 -4.27
N THR A 82 -10.70 8.64 -3.86
CA THR A 82 -10.62 9.91 -4.60
C THR A 82 -10.04 9.70 -6.00
N LEU A 83 -8.94 8.95 -6.13
CA LEU A 83 -8.34 8.65 -7.43
C LEU A 83 -9.32 7.90 -8.35
N GLU A 84 -10.10 6.97 -7.81
CA GLU A 84 -11.13 6.27 -8.58
C GLU A 84 -12.26 7.20 -9.05
N GLN A 85 -12.70 8.13 -8.20
CA GLN A 85 -13.70 9.15 -8.57
C GLN A 85 -13.17 10.08 -9.68
N LEU A 86 -11.92 10.55 -9.56
CA LEU A 86 -11.28 11.38 -10.58
C LEU A 86 -11.19 10.66 -11.93
N LYS A 87 -10.84 9.36 -11.91
CA LYS A 87 -10.79 8.54 -13.13
C LYS A 87 -12.15 8.40 -13.79
N LYS A 88 -13.24 8.28 -13.02
CA LYS A 88 -14.62 8.19 -13.53
C LYS A 88 -15.11 9.50 -14.14
N MET A 89 -14.69 10.66 -13.61
CA MET A 89 -15.05 11.97 -14.18
C MET A 89 -14.43 12.19 -15.56
N GLY A 90 -13.22 11.70 -15.81
CA GLY A 90 -12.57 11.77 -17.13
C GLY A 90 -13.23 10.90 -18.22
N SER A 91 -14.15 10.00 -17.86
CA SER A 91 -14.88 9.13 -18.79
C SER A 91 -16.33 9.58 -19.07
N ALA A 92 -16.79 10.70 -18.50
CA ALA A 92 -18.15 11.21 -18.69
C ALA A 92 -18.29 12.26 -19.81
N GLY A 93 -17.27 12.40 -20.65
CA GLY A 93 -17.25 13.34 -21.78
C GLY A 93 -16.39 12.82 -22.93
N ALA A 94 -16.89 11.83 -23.65
CA ALA A 94 -16.43 11.43 -24.97
C ALA A 94 -17.62 10.83 -25.74
#